data_AF-A0A7R9LRD3-F1
#
_entry.id   AF-A0A7R9LRD3-F1
#
_cell.length_a   1.000
_cell.length_b   1.000
_cell.length_c   1.000
_cell.angle_alpha   90.00
_cell.angle_beta   90.00
_cell.angle_gamma   90.00
#
_symmetry.space_group_name_H-M   'P 1'
#
loop_
_entity.id
_entity.type
_entity.pdbx_description
1 polymer ?
#
loop_
_entity_poly.entity_id
_entity_poly.type
_entity_poly.pdbx_seq_one_letter_code
_entity_poly.pdbx_strand_id
1 'polypeptide(L)'
;MMAKEGINRPLDDEYFTIFKYVATLFSHHLGNKYILYEYIPYFRPFMSDPLIKFRSHYKQCLDYLLNVLKTHEMTYDENNCRDVCDMFIGAKRKAKAECRPGVEWLTDDNITATFIDLFVGGVDTTYATLQWLVLFVAYFEDW
;
A
#
# COMPACT_ATOMS: atom_id res chain seq x y z
N MET A 1 34.81 -14.16 -8.08
CA MET A 1 34.08 -12.87 -8.13
C MET A 1 32.62 -13.22 -8.36
N MET A 2 31.84 -13.26 -7.28
CA MET A 2 30.47 -13.80 -7.26
C MET A 2 29.54 -12.88 -8.07
N ALA A 3 29.05 -13.36 -9.21
CA ALA A 3 27.91 -12.75 -9.88
C ALA A 3 26.69 -12.95 -8.97
N LYS A 4 26.10 -11.84 -8.52
CA LYS A 4 24.88 -11.84 -7.70
C LYS A 4 23.78 -12.57 -8.48
N GLU A 5 23.29 -13.65 -7.90
CA GLU A 5 22.03 -14.28 -8.30
C GLU A 5 20.96 -13.18 -8.33
N GLY A 6 20.49 -12.85 -9.53
CA GLY A 6 19.31 -12.00 -9.69
C GLY A 6 18.17 -12.69 -8.98
N ILE A 7 17.60 -12.04 -7.96
CA ILE A 7 16.48 -12.58 -7.21
C ILE A 7 15.32 -12.72 -8.19
N ASN A 8 15.15 -13.93 -8.73
CA ASN A 8 14.04 -14.29 -9.60
C ASN A 8 12.80 -14.44 -8.71
N ARG A 9 12.21 -13.30 -8.30
CA ARG A 9 10.96 -13.32 -7.53
C ARG A 9 9.85 -13.78 -8.47
N PRO A 10 9.09 -14.82 -8.12
CA PRO A 10 7.95 -15.26 -8.92
C PRO A 10 6.94 -14.11 -9.12
N LEU A 11 6.24 -14.08 -10.26
CA LEU A 11 5.18 -13.10 -10.56
C LEU A 11 3.92 -13.27 -9.68
N ASP A 12 3.96 -14.26 -8.79
CA ASP A 12 3.03 -14.67 -7.74
C ASP A 12 3.50 -14.23 -6.34
N ASP A 13 4.58 -13.44 -6.24
CA ASP A 13 5.01 -12.79 -5.00
C ASP A 13 3.89 -11.91 -4.42
N GLU A 14 3.70 -12.00 -3.10
CA GLU A 14 2.68 -11.29 -2.33
C GLU A 14 2.77 -9.78 -2.58
N TYR A 15 3.99 -9.24 -2.52
CA TYR A 15 4.26 -7.82 -2.76
C TYR A 15 3.95 -7.39 -4.20
N PHE A 16 4.15 -8.27 -5.19
CA PHE A 16 3.80 -7.97 -6.56
C PHE A 16 2.29 -7.97 -6.78
N THR A 17 1.57 -8.82 -6.04
CA THR A 17 0.09 -8.82 -6.03
C THR A 17 -0.44 -7.55 -5.37
N ILE A 18 0.12 -7.14 -4.23
CA ILE A 18 -0.19 -5.86 -3.57
C ILE A 18 0.10 -4.70 -4.53
N PHE A 19 1.25 -4.72 -5.18
CA PHE A 19 1.63 -3.72 -6.18
C PHE A 19 0.62 -3.66 -7.34
N LYS A 20 0.15 -4.79 -7.87
CA LYS A 20 -0.91 -4.81 -8.90
C LYS A 20 -2.21 -4.17 -8.42
N TYR A 21 -2.65 -4.48 -7.19
CA TYR A 21 -3.83 -3.86 -6.60
C TYR A 21 -3.65 -2.34 -6.45
N VAL A 22 -2.52 -1.91 -5.89
CA VAL A 22 -2.17 -0.49 -5.75
C VAL A 22 -2.09 0.22 -7.10
N ALA A 23 -1.40 -0.35 -8.08
CA ALA A 23 -1.33 0.18 -9.43
C ALA A 23 -2.72 0.27 -10.08
N THR A 24 -3.64 -0.66 -9.79
CA THR A 24 -5.03 -0.61 -10.27
C THR A 24 -5.84 0.50 -9.58
N LEU A 25 -5.56 0.81 -8.31
CA LEU A 25 -6.13 1.98 -7.64
C LEU A 25 -5.71 3.28 -8.34
N PHE A 26 -4.46 3.35 -8.82
CA PHE A 26 -3.91 4.54 -9.50
C PHE A 26 -4.19 4.60 -11.02
N SER A 27 -4.33 3.46 -11.70
CA SER A 27 -4.61 3.40 -13.14
C SER A 27 -6.01 3.94 -13.47
N HIS A 28 -6.94 3.82 -12.53
CA HIS A 28 -8.26 4.46 -12.61
C HIS A 28 -8.26 5.93 -12.17
N HIS A 29 -7.08 6.50 -11.94
CA HIS A 29 -6.83 7.90 -11.66
C HIS A 29 -7.69 8.43 -10.51
N LEU A 30 -7.05 8.56 -9.35
CA LEU A 30 -7.10 9.76 -8.50
C LEU A 30 -6.80 11.07 -9.27
N GLY A 31 -7.04 11.12 -10.58
CA GLY A 31 -6.87 12.27 -11.45
C GLY A 31 -8.19 12.99 -11.59
N ASN A 32 -8.14 14.32 -11.49
CA ASN A 32 -9.17 15.34 -11.75
C ASN A 32 -10.61 15.06 -11.25
N LYS A 33 -11.24 13.93 -11.57
CA LYS A 33 -12.62 13.57 -11.20
C LYS A 33 -12.85 13.41 -9.69
N TYR A 34 -11.90 12.88 -8.92
CA TYR A 34 -12.02 12.80 -7.46
C TYR A 34 -12.00 14.19 -6.81
N ILE A 35 -11.03 15.03 -7.22
CA ILE A 35 -10.93 16.44 -6.81
C ILE A 35 -12.20 17.19 -7.20
N LEU A 36 -12.70 17.01 -8.42
CA LEU A 36 -13.95 17.64 -8.86
C LEU A 36 -15.16 17.17 -8.03
N TYR A 37 -15.19 15.91 -7.57
CA TYR A 37 -16.27 15.38 -6.73
C TYR A 37 -16.27 15.96 -5.30
N GLU A 38 -15.10 16.05 -4.69
CA GLU A 38 -14.94 16.59 -3.33
C GLU A 38 -15.18 18.09 -3.28
N TYR A 39 -14.58 18.85 -4.20
CA TYR A 39 -14.56 20.31 -4.16
C TYR A 39 -15.67 20.98 -4.96
N ILE A 40 -16.35 20.28 -5.89
CA ILE A 40 -17.43 20.85 -6.71
C ILE A 40 -18.72 20.01 -6.61
N PRO A 41 -19.60 20.31 -5.62
CA PRO A 41 -20.81 19.54 -5.35
C PRO A 41 -21.76 19.38 -6.55
N TYR A 42 -21.77 20.35 -7.47
CA TYR A 42 -22.64 20.36 -8.65
C TYR A 42 -22.37 19.21 -9.62
N PHE A 43 -21.14 18.71 -9.70
CA PHE A 43 -20.77 17.61 -10.61
C PHE A 43 -20.95 16.21 -10.00
N ARG A 44 -21.29 16.09 -8.71
CA ARG A 44 -21.44 14.79 -8.02
C ARG A 44 -22.38 13.81 -8.72
N PRO A 45 -23.55 14.21 -9.28
CA PRO A 45 -24.45 13.28 -9.97
C PRO A 45 -23.84 12.64 -11.22
N PHE A 46 -22.85 13.27 -11.84
CA PHE A 46 -22.21 12.82 -13.07
C PHE A 46 -20.89 12.06 -12.82
N MET A 47 -20.46 11.95 -11.56
CA MET A 47 -19.14 11.43 -11.18
C MET A 47 -19.20 10.32 -10.11
N SER A 48 -20.34 9.65 -9.95
CA SER A 48 -20.51 8.55 -8.97
C SER A 48 -19.82 7.24 -9.39
N ASP A 49 -19.77 6.93 -10.69
CA ASP A 49 -19.26 5.64 -11.18
C ASP A 49 -17.77 5.39 -10.88
N PRO A 50 -16.86 6.37 -11.04
CA PRO A 50 -15.45 6.20 -10.68
C PRO A 50 -15.25 5.92 -9.19
N LEU A 51 -16.05 6.54 -8.31
CA LEU A 51 -15.94 6.35 -6.87
C LEU A 51 -16.42 4.97 -6.43
N ILE A 52 -17.48 4.46 -7.05
CA ILE A 52 -17.98 3.10 -6.79
C ILE A 52 -16.90 2.08 -7.18
N LYS A 53 -16.28 2.27 -8.35
CA LYS A 53 -15.16 1.41 -8.79
C LYS A 53 -13.96 1.53 -7.87
N PHE A 54 -13.56 2.74 -7.49
CA PHE A 54 -12.45 2.95 -6.55
C PHE A 54 -12.71 2.24 -5.22
N ARG A 55 -13.88 2.43 -4.62
CA ARG A 55 -14.26 1.74 -3.37
C ARG A 55 -14.22 0.22 -3.52
N SER A 56 -14.67 -0.32 -4.65
CA SER A 56 -14.61 -1.75 -4.91
C SER A 56 -13.17 -2.28 -4.98
N HIS A 57 -12.28 -1.62 -5.72
CA HIS A 57 -10.86 -2.02 -5.81
C HIS A 57 -10.13 -1.84 -4.47
N TYR A 58 -10.43 -0.76 -3.75
CA TYR A 58 -9.87 -0.49 -2.43
C TYR A 58 -10.28 -1.57 -1.43
N LYS A 59 -11.55 -1.97 -1.45
CA LYS A 59 -12.05 -3.08 -0.64
C LYS A 59 -11.35 -4.40 -0.97
N GLN A 60 -11.15 -4.72 -2.26
CA GLN A 60 -10.43 -5.93 -2.65
C GLN A 60 -8.97 -5.93 -2.16
N CYS A 61 -8.30 -4.78 -2.21
CA CYS A 61 -6.94 -4.61 -1.67
C CYS A 61 -6.92 -4.83 -0.14
N LEU A 62 -7.85 -4.20 0.58
CA LEU A 62 -8.03 -4.39 2.02
C LEU A 62 -8.28 -5.86 2.39
N ASP A 63 -9.24 -6.51 1.73
CA ASP A 63 -9.61 -7.89 2.02
C ASP A 63 -8.43 -8.85 1.77
N TYR A 64 -7.63 -8.60 0.72
CA TYR A 64 -6.40 -9.36 0.45
C TYR A 64 -5.35 -9.17 1.55
N LEU A 65 -5.05 -7.93 1.91
CA LEU A 65 -4.04 -7.61 2.92
C LEU A 65 -4.44 -8.06 4.33
N LEU A 66 -5.74 -8.06 4.64
CA LEU A 66 -6.23 -8.61 5.89
C LEU A 66 -5.96 -10.12 5.98
N ASN A 67 -6.04 -10.85 4.86
CA ASN A 67 -5.69 -12.28 4.82
C ASN A 67 -4.19 -12.51 4.96
N VAL A 68 -3.37 -11.64 4.35
CA VAL A 68 -1.93 -11.61 4.57
C VAL A 68 -1.59 -11.40 6.04
N LEU A 69 -2.20 -10.39 6.68
CA LEU A 69 -1.96 -10.07 8.09
C LEU A 69 -2.32 -11.24 8.99
N LYS A 70 -3.46 -11.90 8.75
CA LYS A 70 -3.85 -13.13 9.47
C LYS A 70 -2.84 -14.25 9.30
N THR A 71 -2.28 -14.42 8.10
CA THR A 71 -1.24 -15.42 7.83
C THR A 71 0.04 -15.12 8.63
N HIS A 72 0.42 -13.84 8.69
CA HIS A 72 1.53 -13.40 9.52
C HIS A 72 1.25 -13.61 11.02
N GLU A 73 0.04 -13.33 11.49
CA GLU A 73 -0.36 -13.58 12.90
C GLU A 73 -0.26 -15.07 13.29
N MET A 74 -0.65 -15.99 12.39
CA MET A 74 -0.56 -17.45 12.64
C MET A 74 0.89 -17.95 12.73
N THR A 75 1.80 -17.30 12.02
CA THR A 75 3.21 -17.70 11.87
C THR A 75 4.16 -16.78 12.62
N TYR A 76 3.62 -15.91 13.48
CA TYR A 76 4.37 -14.88 14.19
C TYR A 76 5.33 -15.49 15.21
N ASP A 77 6.60 -15.07 15.14
CA ASP A 77 7.66 -15.39 16.10
C ASP A 77 8.22 -14.09 16.67
N GLU A 78 8.19 -13.94 17.99
CA GLU A 78 8.69 -12.75 18.68
C GLU A 78 10.20 -12.57 18.53
N ASN A 79 10.95 -13.65 18.29
CA ASN A 79 12.39 -13.61 18.13
C ASN A 79 12.81 -13.38 16.67
N ASN A 80 11.88 -13.43 15.73
CA ASN A 80 12.16 -13.34 14.30
C ASN A 80 11.11 -12.50 13.57
N CYS A 81 11.38 -11.20 13.48
CA CYS A 81 10.57 -10.26 12.70
C CYS A 81 10.91 -10.39 11.21
N ARG A 82 10.02 -11.00 10.41
CA ARG A 82 10.28 -11.27 8.99
C ARG A 82 10.10 -10.02 8.14
N ASP A 83 9.09 -9.22 8.45
CA ASP A 83 8.71 -8.06 7.66
C ASP A 83 7.94 -7.01 8.49
N VAL A 84 7.43 -5.99 7.79
CA VAL A 84 6.66 -4.90 8.40
C VAL A 84 5.34 -5.38 9.01
N CYS A 85 4.71 -6.45 8.49
CA CYS A 85 3.50 -7.01 9.08
C CYS A 85 3.79 -7.57 10.48
N ASP A 86 4.88 -8.34 10.63
CA ASP A 86 5.31 -8.82 11.95
C ASP A 86 5.65 -7.67 12.90
N MET A 87 6.25 -6.58 12.41
CA MET A 87 6.50 -5.39 13.24
C MET A 87 5.21 -4.81 13.82
N PHE A 88 4.15 -4.68 13.02
CA PHE A 88 2.86 -4.19 13.49
C PHE A 88 2.20 -5.15 14.48
N ILE A 89 2.27 -6.46 14.24
CA ILE A 89 1.75 -7.48 15.16
C ILE A 89 2.46 -7.40 16.51
N GLY A 90 3.79 -7.31 16.51
CA GLY A 90 4.60 -7.15 17.72
C GLY A 90 4.28 -5.86 18.46
N ALA A 91 4.15 -4.75 17.74
CA ALA A 91 3.77 -3.46 18.32
C ALA A 91 2.39 -3.52 18.98
N LYS A 92 1.39 -4.14 18.34
CA LYS A 92 0.05 -4.37 18.89
C LYS A 92 0.09 -5.22 20.16
N ARG A 93 0.82 -6.34 20.15
CA ARG A 93 0.97 -7.24 21.32
C ARG A 93 1.63 -6.52 22.50
N LYS A 94 2.71 -5.78 22.24
CA LYS A 94 3.41 -4.99 23.26
C LYS A 94 2.53 -3.89 23.85
N ALA A 95 1.82 -3.13 23.01
CA ALA A 95 0.90 -2.10 23.47
C ALA A 95 -0.22 -2.68 24.36
N LYS A 96 -0.71 -3.87 24.03
CA LYS A 96 -1.71 -4.59 24.83
C LYS A 96 -1.14 -5.10 26.16
N ALA A 97 0.06 -5.67 26.17
CA ALA A 97 0.71 -6.14 27.39
C ALA A 97 1.03 -5.00 28.37
N GLU A 98 1.39 -3.83 27.85
CA GLU A 98 1.70 -2.64 28.64
C GLU A 98 0.47 -1.76 28.97
N CYS A 99 -0.74 -2.19 28.58
CA CYS A 99 -1.98 -1.41 28.74
C CYS A 99 -1.86 0.05 28.25
N ARG A 100 -1.17 0.27 27.12
CA ARG A 100 -0.95 1.60 26.58
C ARG A 100 -2.29 2.24 26.19
N PRO A 101 -2.47 3.55 26.42
CA PRO A 101 -3.64 4.26 25.90
C PRO A 101 -3.66 4.18 24.37
N GLY A 102 -4.84 3.95 23.78
CA GLY A 102 -5.01 3.89 22.34
C GLY A 102 -4.84 2.50 21.72
N VAL A 103 -4.61 1.45 22.52
CA VAL A 103 -4.55 0.07 22.03
C VAL A 103 -5.85 -0.38 21.35
N GLU A 104 -6.98 0.21 21.75
CA GLU A 104 -8.29 0.00 21.12
C GLU A 104 -8.33 0.41 19.64
N TRP A 105 -7.45 1.32 19.21
CA TRP A 105 -7.35 1.74 17.81
C TRP A 105 -6.39 0.86 16.98
N LEU A 106 -5.60 -0.01 17.61
CA LEU A 106 -4.73 -0.99 16.93
C LEU A 106 -5.54 -2.23 16.51
N THR A 107 -6.65 -1.98 15.83
CA THR A 107 -7.47 -3.01 15.18
C THR A 107 -6.78 -3.53 13.91
N ASP A 108 -7.13 -4.73 13.48
CA ASP A 108 -6.56 -5.32 12.26
C ASP A 108 -6.89 -4.47 11.03
N ASP A 109 -8.08 -3.89 10.99
CA ASP A 109 -8.50 -2.98 9.91
C ASP A 109 -7.62 -1.73 9.87
N ASN A 110 -7.33 -1.10 11.02
CA ASN A 110 -6.50 0.11 11.08
C ASN A 110 -5.04 -0.19 10.77
N ILE A 111 -4.51 -1.34 11.21
CA ILE A 111 -3.16 -1.80 10.85
C ILE A 111 -3.08 -2.06 9.35
N THR A 112 -4.08 -2.74 8.78
CA THR A 112 -4.15 -3.02 7.34
C THR A 112 -4.22 -1.73 6.53
N ALA A 113 -5.05 -0.76 6.94
CA ALA A 113 -5.15 0.55 6.31
C ALA A 113 -3.81 1.31 6.38
N THR A 114 -3.14 1.31 7.54
CA THR A 114 -1.82 1.94 7.71
C THR A 114 -0.77 1.31 6.78
N PHE A 115 -0.82 -0.01 6.62
CA PHE A 115 0.06 -0.73 5.71
C PHE A 115 -0.18 -0.34 4.25
N ILE A 116 -1.45 -0.22 3.83
CA ILE A 116 -1.81 0.30 2.50
C ILE A 116 -1.24 1.69 2.31
N ASP A 117 -1.45 2.60 3.26
CA ASP A 117 -0.97 3.99 3.16
C ASP A 117 0.55 4.06 2.97
N LEU A 118 1.30 3.25 3.73
CA LEU A 118 2.76 3.17 3.60
C LEU A 118 3.18 2.66 2.21
N PHE A 119 2.55 1.58 1.73
CA PHE A 119 2.87 1.00 0.42
C PHE A 119 2.49 1.93 -0.73
N VAL A 120 1.26 2.44 -0.71
CA VAL A 120 0.72 3.36 -1.72
C VAL A 120 1.57 4.62 -1.81
N GLY A 121 1.82 5.27 -0.66
CA GLY A 121 2.64 6.49 -0.60
C GLY A 121 4.07 6.25 -1.05
N GLY A 122 4.69 5.15 -0.61
CA GLY A 122 6.07 4.81 -0.99
C GLY A 122 6.21 4.48 -2.48
N VAL A 123 5.30 3.67 -3.03
CA VAL A 123 5.32 3.24 -4.43
C VAL A 123 5.08 4.44 -5.35
N ASP A 124 4.04 5.23 -5.11
CA ASP A 124 3.66 6.34 -6.00
C ASP A 124 4.74 7.44 -6.02
N THR A 125 5.22 7.86 -4.86
CA THR A 125 6.24 8.92 -4.77
C THR A 125 7.58 8.49 -5.34
N THR A 126 8.01 7.24 -5.09
CA THR A 126 9.26 6.71 -5.65
C THR A 126 9.14 6.51 -7.15
N TYR A 127 8.02 5.98 -7.63
CA TYR A 127 7.75 5.84 -9.06
C TYR A 127 7.80 7.19 -9.78
N ALA A 128 7.09 8.20 -9.28
CA ALA A 128 7.10 9.54 -9.84
C ALA A 128 8.51 10.16 -9.81
N THR A 129 9.23 10.00 -8.70
CA THR A 129 10.61 10.51 -8.56
C THR A 129 11.54 9.86 -9.58
N LEU A 130 11.49 8.54 -9.74
CA LEU A 130 12.31 7.82 -10.71
C LEU A 130 11.91 8.17 -12.15
N GLN A 131 10.62 8.33 -12.43
CA GLN A 131 10.14 8.75 -13.74
C GLN A 131 10.69 10.13 -14.11
N TRP A 132 10.60 11.10 -13.20
CA TRP A 132 11.18 12.43 -13.42
C TRP A 132 12.71 12.35 -13.54
N LEU A 133 13.38 11.61 -12.65
CA LEU A 133 14.84 11.44 -12.69
C LEU A 133 15.31 10.94 -14.06
N VAL A 134 14.67 9.89 -14.60
CA VAL A 134 14.99 9.35 -15.92
C VAL A 134 14.72 10.37 -17.02
N LEU A 135 13.62 11.11 -16.96
CA LEU A 135 13.33 12.18 -17.93
C LEU A 135 14.39 13.29 -17.88
N PHE A 136 14.84 13.70 -16.69
CA PHE A 136 15.88 14.71 -16.53
C PHE A 136 17.22 14.22 -17.07
N VAL A 137 17.62 12.98 -16.76
CA VAL A 137 18.87 12.39 -17.28
C VAL A 137 18.82 12.23 -18.80
N ALA A 138 17.67 11.86 -19.38
CA ALA A 138 17.53 11.70 -20.82
C ALA A 138 17.46 13.05 -21.57
N TYR A 139 16.91 14.09 -20.96
CA TYR A 139 16.72 15.39 -21.60
C TYR A 139 17.96 16.28 -21.52
N PHE A 140 18.67 16.24 -20.39
CA PHE A 140 19.92 16.98 -20.24
C PHE A 140 21.08 16.02 -20.57
N GLU A 141 21.48 15.97 -21.84
CA GLU A 141 22.57 15.09 -22.30
C GLU A 141 23.98 15.51 -21.79
N ASP A 142 24.10 16.67 -21.14
CA ASP A 142 25.37 17.29 -20.72
C ASP A 142 25.76 17.02 -19.23
N TRP A 143 25.26 15.95 -18.61
CA TRP A 143 25.76 15.43 -17.32
C TRP A 143 26.68 14.21 -17.50
#